data_AF-A0ABD3AD83-F1
#
_entry.id   AF-A0ABD3AD83-F1
#
_cell.length_a   1.000
_cell.length_b   1.000
_cell.length_c   1.000
_cell.angle_alpha   90.00
_cell.angle_beta   90.00
_cell.angle_gamma   90.00
#
_symmetry.space_group_name_H-M   'P 1'
#
loop_
_entity.id
_entity.type
_entity.pdbx_description
1 polymer ?
#
loop_
_entity_poly.entity_id
_entity_poly.type
_entity_poly.pdbx_seq_one_letter_code
_entity_poly.pdbx_strand_id
1 'polypeptide(L)'
;MQIKKLVSMPSRTGRDLQRYNFDGCRQVVGCIPYRFRKTHKASSVHGTLINELEFLLISSQKSPRMMFPKGGWELDETIEQAANRETMEEAGVLGHVGDKLGVWTFKSKSQDAFHEGHMLAFRVTEELDCWPEKDVRKRIWLTANEAKRECTHEWMKEALDRFLFKLENGEEQQTTCLSDPLRNEGSKFGKPALSRQNDEINCSFSQLTYLPRKENECGIRTPCSTEKSRIGRVAPGGEEDVDRGVTLLV
;
A
#
# COMPACT_ATOMS: atom_id res chain seq x y z
N MET A 1 23.00 13.27 -20.30
CA MET A 1 22.77 12.05 -21.13
C MET A 1 22.08 10.91 -20.37
N GLN A 2 22.17 10.82 -19.04
CA GLN A 2 21.56 9.71 -18.27
C GLN A 2 20.01 9.75 -18.22
N ILE A 3 19.40 10.92 -18.05
CA ILE A 3 17.93 11.07 -17.95
C ILE A 3 17.22 10.63 -19.25
N LYS A 4 17.73 11.05 -20.41
CA LYS A 4 17.21 10.62 -21.73
C LYS A 4 17.28 9.10 -21.94
N LYS A 5 18.20 8.39 -21.25
CA LYS A 5 18.36 6.94 -21.36
C LYS A 5 17.32 6.18 -20.53
N LEU A 6 16.92 6.69 -19.35
CA LEU A 6 15.81 6.11 -18.57
C LEU A 6 14.46 6.25 -19.30
N VAL A 7 14.24 7.41 -19.91
CA VAL A 7 13.01 7.78 -20.62
C VAL A 7 12.74 6.93 -21.88
N SER A 8 13.76 6.24 -22.38
CA SER A 8 13.68 5.37 -23.57
C SER A 8 13.52 3.88 -23.24
N MET A 9 13.46 3.49 -21.97
CA MET A 9 13.30 2.06 -21.62
C MET A 9 11.84 1.64 -21.76
N PRO A 10 11.56 0.45 -22.32
CA PRO A 10 10.20 -0.08 -22.34
C PRO A 10 9.75 -0.39 -20.90
N SER A 11 8.44 -0.36 -20.65
CA SER A 11 7.88 -0.84 -19.39
C SER A 11 8.28 -2.29 -19.17
N ARG A 12 8.49 -2.69 -17.92
CA ARG A 12 8.70 -4.08 -17.57
C ARG A 12 7.50 -4.93 -18.00
N THR A 13 7.77 -6.01 -18.72
CA THR A 13 6.76 -6.97 -19.18
C THR A 13 7.10 -8.37 -18.68
N GLY A 14 6.07 -9.23 -18.58
CA GLY A 14 6.22 -10.61 -18.13
C GLY A 14 5.64 -10.84 -16.74
N ARG A 15 5.60 -12.11 -16.31
CA ARG A 15 5.08 -12.51 -14.99
C ARG A 15 5.95 -13.55 -14.27
N ASP A 16 7.12 -13.88 -14.81
CA ASP A 16 7.90 -15.05 -14.37
C ASP A 16 8.52 -14.86 -12.99
N LEU A 17 8.75 -13.62 -12.58
CA LEU A 17 9.32 -13.27 -11.28
C LEU A 17 8.28 -12.69 -10.32
N GLN A 18 6.98 -12.88 -10.59
CA GLN A 18 5.95 -12.29 -9.75
C GLN A 18 5.92 -12.90 -8.37
N ARG A 19 5.74 -12.04 -7.37
CA ARG A 19 5.61 -12.43 -5.97
C ARG A 19 4.16 -12.78 -5.64
N TYR A 20 4.00 -13.86 -4.88
CA TYR A 20 2.73 -14.33 -4.34
C TYR A 20 2.86 -14.54 -2.83
N ASN A 21 1.80 -14.23 -2.06
CA ASN A 21 1.75 -14.56 -0.64
C ASN A 21 1.36 -16.04 -0.40
N PHE A 22 1.27 -16.47 0.85
CA PHE A 22 0.95 -17.86 1.20
C PHE A 22 -0.45 -18.30 0.74
N ASP A 23 -1.38 -17.36 0.59
CA ASP A 23 -2.73 -17.58 0.08
C ASP A 23 -2.81 -17.59 -1.46
N GLY A 24 -1.65 -17.54 -2.14
CA GLY A 24 -1.58 -17.49 -3.60
C GLY A 24 -2.03 -16.14 -4.20
N CYS A 25 -2.15 -15.09 -3.39
CA CYS A 25 -2.49 -13.76 -3.87
C CYS A 25 -1.25 -13.07 -4.45
N ARG A 26 -1.36 -12.57 -5.69
CA ARG A 26 -0.30 -11.78 -6.33
C ARG A 26 -0.07 -10.49 -5.54
N GLN A 27 1.18 -10.20 -5.25
CA GLN A 27 1.57 -8.98 -4.56
C GLN A 27 1.83 -7.85 -5.56
N VAL A 28 1.28 -6.68 -5.26
CA VAL A 28 1.46 -5.46 -6.04
C VAL A 28 1.93 -4.33 -5.15
N VAL A 29 2.71 -3.43 -5.73
CA VAL A 29 3.21 -2.24 -5.05
C VAL A 29 2.65 -1.02 -5.74
N GLY A 30 2.18 -0.07 -4.94
CA GLY A 30 1.65 1.20 -5.39
C GLY A 30 2.15 2.36 -4.55
N CYS A 31 1.99 3.56 -5.09
CA CYS A 31 2.43 4.79 -4.46
C CYS A 31 1.30 5.80 -4.35
N ILE A 32 1.35 6.68 -3.35
CA ILE A 32 0.60 7.93 -3.31
C ILE A 32 1.58 9.05 -3.70
N PRO A 33 1.69 9.43 -4.99
CA PRO A 33 2.65 10.42 -5.42
C PRO A 33 2.14 11.81 -5.06
N TYR A 34 2.95 12.59 -4.36
CA TYR A 34 2.60 13.92 -3.89
C TYR A 34 3.73 14.92 -4.12
N ARG A 35 3.37 16.21 -4.17
CA ARG A 35 4.31 17.33 -4.18
C ARG A 35 3.70 18.54 -3.48
N PHE A 36 4.55 19.49 -3.12
CA PHE A 36 4.10 20.81 -2.67
C PHE A 36 3.78 21.70 -3.87
N ARG A 37 2.65 22.39 -3.81
CA ARG A 37 2.21 23.37 -4.80
C ARG A 37 3.16 24.56 -4.77
N LYS A 38 3.61 25.01 -5.94
CA LYS A 38 4.43 26.23 -6.07
C LYS A 38 3.52 27.45 -5.95
N THR A 39 3.11 27.82 -4.74
CA THR A 39 2.32 29.03 -4.53
C THR A 39 3.24 30.26 -4.44
N HIS A 40 3.06 31.23 -5.34
CA HIS A 40 3.76 32.53 -5.29
C HIS A 40 3.17 33.53 -4.29
N LYS A 41 2.17 33.12 -3.50
CA LYS A 41 1.58 33.96 -2.47
C LYS A 41 2.10 33.49 -1.12
N ALA A 42 3.06 34.26 -0.60
CA ALA A 42 3.30 34.28 0.83
C ALA A 42 1.96 34.53 1.53
N SER A 43 1.71 33.74 2.58
CA SER A 43 0.53 33.73 3.45
C SER A 43 -0.58 32.77 3.03
N SER A 44 -0.76 31.75 3.87
CA SER A 44 -1.89 31.85 4.80
C SER A 44 -1.41 31.51 6.20
N VAL A 45 -1.62 32.46 7.12
CA VAL A 45 -1.42 32.35 8.58
C VAL A 45 -2.39 31.32 9.22
N HIS A 46 -2.97 30.42 8.41
CA HIS A 46 -4.04 29.49 8.80
C HIS A 46 -4.22 28.26 7.87
N GLY A 47 -3.29 27.98 6.96
CA GLY A 47 -3.40 26.82 6.06
C GLY A 47 -2.82 25.55 6.68
N THR A 48 -3.58 24.44 6.70
CA THR A 48 -3.01 23.12 7.03
C THR A 48 -2.04 22.68 5.93
N LEU A 49 -0.95 21.98 6.27
CA LEU A 49 0.04 21.47 5.32
C LEU A 49 -0.59 20.69 4.14
N ILE A 50 -1.74 20.05 4.38
CA ILE A 50 -2.51 19.32 3.38
C ILE A 50 -2.96 20.22 2.22
N ASN A 51 -3.31 21.48 2.49
CA ASN A 51 -3.80 22.40 1.46
C ASN A 51 -2.70 22.84 0.49
N GLU A 52 -1.44 22.66 0.88
CA GLU A 52 -0.27 22.92 0.03
C GLU A 52 0.13 21.72 -0.81
N LEU A 53 -0.49 20.55 -0.59
CA LEU A 53 -0.16 19.33 -1.31
C LEU A 53 -1.05 19.11 -2.54
N GLU A 54 -0.40 18.62 -3.60
CA GLU A 54 -1.05 18.03 -4.75
C GLU A 54 -0.65 16.56 -4.88
N PHE A 55 -1.58 15.76 -5.40
CA PHE A 55 -1.47 14.32 -5.55
C PHE A 55 -1.65 13.93 -7.01
N LEU A 56 -0.82 13.01 -7.49
CA LEU A 56 -0.86 12.56 -8.87
C LEU A 56 -1.71 11.30 -9.01
N LEU A 57 -2.78 11.41 -9.80
CA LEU A 57 -3.54 10.25 -10.26
C LEU A 57 -3.23 9.98 -11.72
N ILE A 58 -3.38 8.72 -12.13
CA ILE A 58 -3.27 8.28 -13.51
C ILE A 58 -4.56 7.59 -13.97
N SER A 59 -4.83 7.64 -15.27
CA SER A 59 -5.90 6.82 -15.84
C SER A 59 -5.50 5.34 -15.84
N SER A 60 -6.47 4.44 -15.82
CA SER A 60 -6.20 3.06 -16.19
C SER A 60 -5.92 2.94 -17.70
N GLN A 61 -5.15 1.94 -18.15
CA GLN A 61 -4.82 1.78 -19.58
C GLN A 61 -6.04 1.60 -20.50
N LYS A 62 -7.13 1.00 -20.00
CA LYS A 62 -8.30 0.58 -20.81
C LYS A 62 -9.60 1.31 -20.47
N SER A 63 -9.58 2.23 -19.53
CA SER A 63 -10.78 2.97 -19.11
C SER A 63 -10.43 4.33 -18.52
N PRO A 64 -11.34 5.32 -18.54
CA PRO A 64 -11.06 6.66 -18.01
C PRO A 64 -11.00 6.71 -16.47
N ARG A 65 -11.15 5.57 -15.79
CA ARG A 65 -11.06 5.47 -14.33
C ARG A 65 -9.70 5.94 -13.85
N MET A 66 -9.71 6.82 -12.84
CA MET A 66 -8.52 7.38 -12.23
C MET A 66 -8.12 6.58 -10.99
N MET A 67 -6.82 6.42 -10.79
CA MET A 67 -6.23 5.63 -9.72
C MET A 67 -4.80 6.08 -9.42
N PHE A 68 -4.27 5.64 -8.29
CA PHE A 68 -2.85 5.77 -8.01
C PHE A 68 -2.01 4.74 -8.78
N PRO A 69 -0.74 5.07 -9.14
CA PRO A 69 0.13 4.15 -9.87
C PRO A 69 0.43 2.91 -9.02
N LYS A 70 0.38 1.74 -9.67
CA LYS A 70 0.67 0.45 -9.04
C LYS A 70 0.81 -0.70 -10.04
N GLY A 71 1.80 -1.57 -9.80
CA GLY A 71 1.98 -2.81 -10.57
C GLY A 71 2.68 -3.92 -9.79
N GLY A 72 3.26 -4.87 -10.52
CA GLY A 72 3.74 -6.13 -9.93
C GLY A 72 4.95 -5.90 -9.03
N TRP A 73 4.98 -6.57 -7.88
CA TRP A 73 6.21 -6.70 -7.11
C TRP A 73 6.92 -7.99 -7.49
N GLU A 74 8.10 -7.85 -8.07
CA GLU A 74 8.87 -8.98 -8.56
C GLU A 74 9.87 -9.50 -7.50
N LEU A 75 10.39 -10.72 -7.71
CA LEU A 75 11.28 -11.41 -6.77
C LEU A 75 12.70 -10.82 -6.74
N ASP A 76 13.11 -10.15 -7.81
CA ASP A 76 14.45 -9.59 -8.03
C ASP A 76 14.59 -8.12 -7.62
N GLU A 77 13.57 -7.55 -6.96
CA GLU A 77 13.55 -6.16 -6.54
C GLU A 77 13.02 -5.98 -5.10
N THR A 78 13.51 -4.95 -4.41
CA THR A 78 12.90 -4.50 -3.15
C THR A 78 11.57 -3.81 -3.41
N ILE A 79 10.78 -3.63 -2.35
CA ILE A 79 9.50 -2.93 -2.44
C ILE A 79 9.68 -1.47 -2.90
N GLU A 80 10.75 -0.80 -2.48
CA GLU A 80 11.07 0.57 -2.90
C GLU A 80 11.52 0.63 -4.36
N GLN A 81 12.27 -0.37 -4.82
CA GLN A 81 12.66 -0.49 -6.23
C GLN A 81 11.43 -0.69 -7.11
N ALA A 82 10.52 -1.59 -6.72
CA ALA A 82 9.25 -1.80 -7.40
C ALA A 82 8.41 -0.51 -7.43
N ALA A 83 8.26 0.17 -6.28
CA ALA A 83 7.54 1.44 -6.15
C ALA A 83 8.06 2.53 -7.10
N ASN A 84 9.39 2.70 -7.17
CA ASN A 84 10.03 3.65 -8.09
C ASN A 84 9.78 3.27 -9.55
N ARG A 85 10.01 2.00 -9.91
CA ARG A 85 9.84 1.50 -11.27
C ARG A 85 8.41 1.70 -11.75
N GLU A 86 7.43 1.20 -11.00
CA GLU A 86 6.00 1.27 -11.35
C GLU A 86 5.51 2.72 -11.46
N THR A 87 5.94 3.59 -10.55
CA THR A 87 5.56 5.01 -10.58
C THR A 87 6.17 5.74 -11.78
N MET A 88 7.41 5.42 -12.16
CA MET A 88 8.05 5.97 -13.36
C MET A 88 7.38 5.44 -14.64
N GLU A 89 7.16 4.13 -14.72
CA GLU A 89 6.56 3.47 -15.89
C GLU A 89 5.14 3.96 -16.15
N GLU A 90 4.28 3.98 -15.12
CA GLU A 90 2.86 4.33 -15.28
C GLU A 90 2.59 5.85 -15.27
N ALA A 91 3.31 6.62 -14.45
CA ALA A 91 3.03 8.05 -14.22
C ALA A 91 4.11 9.01 -14.76
N GLY A 92 5.29 8.50 -15.13
CA GLY A 92 6.37 9.32 -15.67
C GLY A 92 6.92 10.31 -14.66
N VAL A 93 7.03 9.93 -13.38
CA VAL A 93 7.59 10.79 -12.33
C VAL A 93 8.70 10.07 -11.56
N LEU A 94 9.69 10.85 -11.13
CA LEU A 94 10.78 10.40 -10.26
C LEU A 94 10.67 11.07 -8.89
N GLY A 95 11.24 10.45 -7.88
CA GLY A 95 11.09 10.93 -6.51
C GLY A 95 11.71 10.04 -5.46
N HIS A 96 11.24 10.23 -4.23
CA HIS A 96 11.66 9.48 -3.06
C HIS A 96 10.48 8.69 -2.50
N VAL A 97 10.67 7.38 -2.37
CA VAL A 97 9.74 6.51 -1.64
C VAL A 97 9.85 6.83 -0.16
N GLY A 98 8.71 7.12 0.46
CA GLY A 98 8.58 7.37 1.89
C GLY A 98 7.90 6.21 2.61
N ASP A 99 7.24 6.53 3.71
CA ASP A 99 6.64 5.53 4.60
C ASP A 99 5.64 4.60 3.92
N LYS A 100 5.63 3.35 4.39
CA LYS A 100 4.54 2.42 4.11
C LYS A 100 3.25 2.92 4.77
N LEU A 101 2.19 3.01 3.97
CA LEU A 101 0.86 3.48 4.40
C LEU A 101 -0.03 2.32 4.87
N GLY A 102 0.17 1.14 4.29
CA GLY A 102 -0.54 -0.07 4.69
C GLY A 102 -0.45 -1.19 3.66
N VAL A 103 -1.26 -2.20 3.90
CA VAL A 103 -1.47 -3.35 3.01
C VAL A 103 -2.98 -3.56 2.89
N TRP A 104 -3.46 -3.80 1.67
CA TRP A 104 -4.88 -4.03 1.38
C TRP A 104 -5.06 -5.24 0.48
N THR A 105 -6.07 -6.04 0.75
CA THR A 105 -6.49 -7.12 -0.15
C THR A 105 -7.63 -6.62 -1.03
N PHE A 106 -7.51 -6.82 -2.35
CA PHE A 106 -8.53 -6.37 -3.30
C PHE A 106 -8.74 -7.39 -4.43
N LYS A 107 -9.94 -7.39 -5.02
CA LYS A 107 -10.28 -8.30 -6.12
C LYS A 107 -9.50 -7.96 -7.39
N SER A 108 -8.96 -8.98 -8.04
CA SER A 108 -8.40 -8.88 -9.38
C SER A 108 -9.49 -8.54 -10.41
N LYS A 109 -9.06 -8.07 -11.59
CA LYS A 109 -9.98 -7.76 -12.69
C LYS A 109 -10.73 -9.00 -13.19
N SER A 110 -10.17 -10.20 -13.04
CA SER A 110 -10.77 -11.47 -13.49
C SER A 110 -11.77 -12.07 -12.51
N GLN A 111 -12.16 -11.36 -11.43
CA GLN A 111 -13.11 -11.75 -10.38
C GLN A 111 -12.81 -13.04 -9.59
N ASP A 112 -11.95 -13.94 -10.08
CA ASP A 112 -11.65 -15.23 -9.45
C ASP A 112 -10.37 -15.25 -8.59
N ALA A 113 -9.69 -14.12 -8.45
CA ALA A 113 -8.47 -14.01 -7.65
C ALA A 113 -8.41 -12.69 -6.87
N PHE A 114 -7.71 -12.71 -5.74
CA PHE A 114 -7.37 -11.52 -4.96
C PHE A 114 -5.90 -11.15 -5.13
N HIS A 115 -5.61 -9.87 -4.96
CA HIS A 115 -4.26 -9.33 -4.91
C HIS A 115 -4.04 -8.65 -3.55
N GLU A 116 -2.78 -8.62 -3.14
CA GLU A 116 -2.33 -7.89 -1.95
C GLU A 116 -1.56 -6.63 -2.41
N GLY A 117 -2.07 -5.45 -2.06
CA GLY A 117 -1.53 -4.16 -2.45
C GLY A 117 -0.79 -3.47 -1.31
N HIS A 118 0.49 -3.18 -1.50
CA HIS A 118 1.30 -2.40 -0.58
C HIS A 118 1.36 -0.95 -1.08
N MET A 119 0.85 0.00 -0.30
CA MET A 119 0.92 1.43 -0.66
C MET A 119 1.99 2.15 0.14
N LEU A 120 2.78 2.95 -0.55
CA LEU A 120 3.83 3.79 0.04
C LEU A 120 3.60 5.27 -0.31
N ALA A 121 4.05 6.17 0.55
CA ALA A 121 4.15 7.58 0.20
C ALA A 121 5.23 7.77 -0.88
N PHE A 122 5.03 8.70 -1.81
CA PHE A 122 6.03 8.98 -2.84
C PHE A 122 6.17 10.49 -3.09
N ARG A 123 7.27 11.08 -2.64
CA ARG A 123 7.53 12.50 -2.84
C ARG A 123 8.12 12.71 -4.23
N VAL A 124 7.35 13.32 -5.11
CA VAL A 124 7.77 13.61 -6.49
C VAL A 124 8.76 14.77 -6.50
N THR A 125 9.87 14.57 -7.19
CA THR A 125 10.92 15.59 -7.40
C THR A 125 11.03 16.01 -8.87
N GLU A 126 10.66 15.14 -9.80
CA GLU A 126 10.76 15.39 -11.23
C GLU A 126 9.56 14.78 -11.99
N GLU A 127 9.04 15.53 -12.96
CA GLU A 127 8.06 15.05 -13.93
C GLU A 127 8.74 14.90 -15.30
N LEU A 128 8.64 13.72 -15.89
CA LEU A 128 9.23 13.42 -17.18
C LEU A 128 8.28 13.84 -18.30
N ASP A 129 8.85 14.36 -19.39
CA ASP A 129 8.10 14.71 -20.60
C ASP A 129 7.73 13.48 -21.44
N CYS A 130 8.58 12.46 -21.41
CA CYS A 130 8.37 11.17 -22.06
C CYS A 130 8.61 10.06 -21.03
N TRP A 131 7.81 8.99 -21.09
CA TRP A 131 7.90 7.86 -20.16
C TRP A 131 7.21 6.64 -20.79
N PRO A 132 7.43 5.43 -20.23
CA PRO A 132 7.06 4.18 -20.89
C PRO A 132 5.57 4.01 -21.23
N GLU A 133 4.65 4.37 -20.33
CA GLU A 133 3.20 4.24 -20.58
C GLU A 133 2.52 5.55 -21.04
N LYS A 134 3.28 6.54 -21.53
CA LYS A 134 2.74 7.87 -21.89
C LYS A 134 1.53 7.84 -22.83
N ASP A 135 1.56 6.97 -23.82
CA ASP A 135 0.52 6.94 -24.86
C ASP A 135 -0.75 6.20 -24.40
N VAL A 136 -0.68 5.46 -23.28
CA VAL A 136 -1.79 4.67 -22.74
C VAL A 136 -2.26 5.15 -21.37
N ARG A 137 -1.59 6.15 -20.78
CA ARG A 137 -1.93 6.75 -19.48
C ARG A 137 -2.03 8.26 -19.59
N LYS A 138 -3.06 8.83 -18.97
CA LYS A 138 -3.12 10.25 -18.64
C LYS A 138 -2.74 10.43 -17.17
N ARG A 139 -2.08 11.54 -16.82
CA ARG A 139 -1.78 11.92 -15.44
C ARG A 139 -2.39 13.28 -15.10
N ILE A 140 -2.83 13.45 -13.86
CA ILE A 140 -3.42 14.70 -13.38
C ILE A 140 -3.02 14.95 -11.92
N TRP A 141 -2.63 16.18 -11.63
CA TRP A 141 -2.37 16.67 -10.28
C TRP A 141 -3.66 17.23 -9.69
N LEU A 142 -4.00 16.78 -8.47
CA LEU A 142 -5.25 17.10 -7.80
C LEU A 142 -4.97 17.46 -6.33
N THR A 143 -5.82 18.31 -5.74
CA THR A 143 -5.83 18.46 -4.27
C THR A 143 -6.25 17.16 -3.58
N ALA A 144 -6.04 17.06 -2.26
CA ALA A 144 -6.46 15.89 -1.49
C ALA A 144 -7.95 15.54 -1.69
N ASN A 145 -8.84 16.54 -1.64
CA ASN A 145 -10.28 16.32 -1.79
C ASN A 145 -10.66 15.89 -3.20
N GLU A 146 -10.04 16.47 -4.23
CA GLU A 146 -10.26 16.07 -5.61
C GLU A 146 -9.73 14.66 -5.85
N ALA A 147 -8.53 14.33 -5.37
CA ALA A 147 -7.95 12.99 -5.48
C ALA A 147 -8.86 11.91 -4.87
N LYS A 148 -9.45 12.15 -3.69
CA LYS A 148 -10.42 11.23 -3.07
C LYS A 148 -11.68 11.04 -3.93
N ARG A 149 -12.16 12.12 -4.55
CA ARG A 149 -13.36 12.09 -5.41
C ARG A 149 -13.12 11.37 -6.72
N GLU A 150 -12.00 11.64 -7.39
CA GLU A 150 -11.69 11.08 -8.71
C GLU A 150 -11.16 9.63 -8.63
N CYS A 151 -10.49 9.25 -7.54
CA CYS A 151 -9.95 7.89 -7.37
C CYS A 151 -11.09 6.87 -7.34
N THR A 152 -11.04 5.87 -8.22
CA THR A 152 -12.14 4.89 -8.34
C THR A 152 -12.10 3.81 -7.27
N HIS A 153 -10.92 3.48 -6.72
CA HIS A 153 -10.76 2.34 -5.83
C HIS A 153 -10.81 2.76 -4.37
N GLU A 154 -11.76 2.22 -3.60
CA GLU A 154 -11.96 2.60 -2.20
C GLU A 154 -10.71 2.36 -1.34
N TRP A 155 -10.08 1.20 -1.47
CA TRP A 155 -8.84 0.88 -0.75
C TRP A 155 -7.69 1.85 -1.03
N MET A 156 -7.69 2.50 -2.20
CA MET A 156 -6.71 3.54 -2.54
C MET A 156 -7.06 4.89 -1.91
N LYS A 157 -8.35 5.20 -1.74
CA LYS A 157 -8.80 6.38 -0.98
C LYS A 157 -8.43 6.22 0.49
N GLU A 158 -8.63 5.04 1.06
CA GLU A 158 -8.19 4.72 2.43
C GLU A 158 -6.67 4.88 2.57
N ALA A 159 -5.89 4.49 1.57
CA ALA A 159 -4.44 4.71 1.60
C ALA A 159 -4.08 6.21 1.60
N LEU A 160 -4.81 7.03 0.84
CA LEU A 160 -4.67 8.49 0.89
C LEU A 160 -5.10 9.04 2.25
N ASP A 161 -6.19 8.56 2.86
CA ASP A 161 -6.61 8.96 4.20
C ASP A 161 -5.53 8.66 5.25
N ARG A 162 -4.91 7.48 5.18
CA ARG A 162 -3.77 7.13 6.06
C ARG A 162 -2.57 8.04 5.86
N PHE A 163 -2.29 8.43 4.61
CA PHE A 163 -1.23 9.40 4.33
C PHE A 163 -1.52 10.76 4.98
N LEU A 164 -2.74 11.29 4.79
CA LEU A 164 -3.15 12.58 5.34
C LEU A 164 -3.15 12.56 6.87
N PHE A 165 -3.68 11.49 7.48
CA PHE A 165 -3.65 11.30 8.92
C PHE A 165 -2.22 11.29 9.47
N LYS A 166 -1.29 10.59 8.81
CA LYS A 166 0.13 10.59 9.22
C LYS A 166 0.77 11.97 9.10
N LEU A 167 0.39 12.78 8.12
CA LEU A 167 0.90 14.15 7.99
C LEU A 167 0.40 15.05 9.11
N GLU A 168 -0.88 14.96 9.48
CA GLU A 168 -1.46 15.77 10.55
C GLU A 168 -0.90 15.40 11.93
N ASN A 169 -0.62 14.11 12.16
CA ASN A 169 -0.10 13.60 13.44
C ASN A 169 1.43 13.42 13.46
N GLY A 170 2.11 13.78 12.37
CA GLY A 170 3.53 13.51 12.13
C GLY A 170 4.50 14.54 12.74
N GLU A 171 4.01 15.57 13.44
CA GLU A 171 4.87 16.55 14.11
C GLU A 171 5.38 16.10 15.49
N GLU A 172 4.89 14.99 16.07
CA GLU A 172 5.26 14.58 17.44
C GLU A 172 6.35 13.48 17.57
N GLN A 173 6.95 12.97 16.49
CA GLN A 173 7.97 11.91 16.61
C GLN A 173 9.34 12.25 15.98
N GLN A 174 9.81 13.47 16.21
CA GLN A 174 11.21 13.87 16.03
C GLN A 174 11.85 14.43 17.32
N THR A 175 11.64 13.77 18.46
CA THR A 175 12.60 13.73 19.58
C THR A 175 12.32 12.42 20.32
N THR A 176 13.14 11.39 20.17
CA THR A 176 14.30 11.19 21.04
C THR A 176 15.20 10.14 20.39
N CYS A 177 16.35 10.57 19.90
CA CYS A 177 17.54 9.73 19.91
C CYS A 177 18.58 10.42 20.78
N LEU A 178 19.36 9.61 21.49
CA LEU A 178 20.51 9.95 22.35
C LEU A 178 20.19 10.33 23.80
N SER A 179 20.11 9.31 24.65
CA SER A 179 21.04 9.25 25.79
C SER A 179 21.22 7.80 26.25
N ASP A 180 22.23 7.14 25.69
CA ASP A 180 23.04 6.21 26.47
C ASP A 180 23.92 7.03 27.42
N PRO A 181 23.99 6.68 28.70
CA PRO A 181 25.21 6.94 29.44
C PRO A 181 25.65 5.70 30.22
N LEU A 182 26.60 4.95 29.64
CA LEU A 182 27.57 4.21 30.43
C LEU A 182 28.81 5.10 30.61
N ARG A 183 28.93 5.74 31.78
CA ARG A 183 30.20 5.71 32.51
C ARG A 183 30.03 6.01 34.00
N ASN A 184 30.65 5.11 34.74
CA ASN A 184 30.78 4.95 36.17
C ASN A 184 31.97 5.79 36.65
N GLU A 185 31.80 6.61 37.70
CA GLU A 185 32.89 7.09 38.57
C GLU A 185 32.32 7.43 39.96
N GLY A 186 32.76 6.68 40.97
CA GLY A 186 33.24 7.22 42.25
C GLY A 186 32.32 7.96 43.23
N SER A 187 32.07 7.27 44.37
CA SER A 187 32.36 7.77 45.73
C SER A 187 31.34 8.66 46.47
N LYS A 188 30.63 7.99 47.41
CA LYS A 188 30.52 8.27 48.85
C LYS A 188 29.83 9.56 49.40
N PHE A 189 28.95 9.25 50.37
CA PHE A 189 28.52 9.98 51.59
C PHE A 189 27.45 11.09 51.51
N GLY A 190 26.39 10.90 52.32
CA GLY A 190 25.72 12.00 53.04
C GLY A 190 24.21 12.17 52.79
N LYS A 191 23.36 11.54 53.63
CA LYS A 191 22.03 12.10 54.00
C LYS A 191 22.27 13.19 55.06
N PRO A 192 21.45 14.25 55.19
CA PRO A 192 20.14 14.14 55.86
C PRO A 192 19.02 15.03 55.31
N ALA A 193 17.83 14.80 55.89
CA ALA A 193 16.52 15.34 55.60
C ALA A 193 16.34 16.85 55.85
N LEU A 194 15.41 17.48 55.13
CA LEU A 194 14.58 18.56 55.67
C LEU A 194 13.27 18.75 54.89
N SER A 195 12.25 19.05 55.69
CA SER A 195 10.82 19.20 55.42
C SER A 195 10.42 20.52 54.74
N ARG A 196 9.34 20.53 53.94
CA ARG A 196 8.06 21.24 54.22
C ARG A 196 7.21 21.50 52.94
N GLN A 197 5.91 21.29 53.14
CA GLN A 197 4.74 22.03 52.63
C GLN A 197 4.33 21.93 51.15
N ASN A 198 3.28 21.11 50.96
CA ASN A 198 1.98 21.40 50.32
C ASN A 198 1.90 22.54 49.29
N ASP A 199 1.43 22.19 48.09
CA ASP A 199 0.21 22.77 47.52
C ASP A 199 -0.53 21.71 46.68
N GLU A 200 -1.80 21.49 47.02
CA GLU A 200 -2.78 20.67 46.31
C GLU A 200 -3.34 21.49 45.13
N ILE A 201 -3.44 20.92 43.92
CA ILE A 201 -4.65 21.08 43.07
C ILE A 201 -4.92 19.79 42.29
N ASN A 202 -6.15 19.32 42.47
CA ASN A 202 -6.86 18.20 41.86
C ASN A 202 -6.74 18.09 40.33
N CYS A 203 -6.57 16.86 39.85
CA CYS A 203 -7.28 16.43 38.64
C CYS A 203 -7.76 14.98 38.83
N SER A 204 -9.08 14.82 38.85
CA SER A 204 -9.80 13.57 39.04
C SER A 204 -9.57 12.64 37.85
N PHE A 205 -9.00 11.46 38.09
CA PHE A 205 -9.11 10.33 37.16
C PHE A 205 -9.96 9.25 37.82
N SER A 206 -11.17 9.10 37.31
CA SER A 206 -12.11 8.05 37.69
C SER A 206 -11.50 6.68 37.40
N GLN A 207 -11.56 5.82 38.42
CA GLN A 207 -11.34 4.40 38.35
C GLN A 207 -12.19 3.75 37.26
N LEU A 208 -11.62 2.78 36.54
CA LEU A 208 -12.23 1.46 36.36
C LEU A 208 -11.17 0.44 35.93
N THR A 209 -11.40 -0.77 36.41
CA THR A 209 -10.45 -1.81 36.75
C THR A 209 -10.05 -2.71 35.59
N TYR A 210 -8.77 -3.08 35.60
CA TYR A 210 -8.18 -4.16 34.80
C TYR A 210 -8.61 -5.53 35.36
N LEU A 211 -9.13 -6.43 34.51
CA LEU A 211 -9.32 -7.84 34.84
C LEU A 211 -8.51 -8.70 33.85
N PRO A 212 -7.68 -9.65 34.33
CA PRO A 212 -6.93 -10.55 33.47
C PRO A 212 -7.81 -11.75 33.06
N ARG A 213 -7.74 -12.17 31.79
CA ARG A 213 -8.31 -13.46 31.36
C ARG A 213 -7.21 -14.50 31.21
N LYS A 214 -7.32 -15.54 32.02
CA LYS A 214 -6.50 -16.74 32.04
C LYS A 214 -6.72 -17.60 30.78
N GLU A 215 -5.63 -18.18 30.32
CA GLU A 215 -5.56 -19.39 29.50
C GLU A 215 -6.30 -20.52 30.21
N ASN A 216 -6.97 -21.39 29.44
CA ASN A 216 -7.28 -22.77 29.81
C ASN A 216 -7.55 -23.60 28.55
N GLU A 217 -6.90 -24.76 28.54
CA GLU A 217 -6.89 -25.82 27.55
C GLU A 217 -8.23 -26.56 27.41
N CYS A 218 -8.50 -27.08 26.22
CA CYS A 218 -9.33 -28.27 25.96
C CYS A 218 -9.09 -28.63 24.48
N GLY A 219 -8.75 -29.83 24.04
CA GLY A 219 -8.95 -31.16 24.58
C GLY A 219 -9.27 -32.05 23.38
N ILE A 220 -8.39 -33.01 23.10
CA ILE A 220 -8.47 -33.99 22.01
C ILE A 220 -9.76 -34.82 22.10
N ARG A 221 -10.40 -35.13 20.95
CA ARG A 221 -11.00 -36.45 20.63
C ARG A 221 -11.51 -36.54 19.18
N THR A 222 -11.00 -37.53 18.47
CA THR A 222 -11.52 -38.16 17.23
C THR A 222 -12.80 -38.98 17.48
N PRO A 223 -13.56 -39.31 16.43
CA PRO A 223 -13.66 -40.72 15.99
C PRO A 223 -13.46 -40.83 14.46
N CYS A 224 -12.60 -41.72 13.95
CA CYS A 224 -12.73 -43.18 13.76
C CYS A 224 -13.73 -43.61 12.66
N SER A 225 -13.19 -44.46 11.79
CA SER A 225 -13.53 -45.00 10.48
C SER A 225 -14.73 -45.95 10.38
N THR A 226 -15.28 -46.09 9.15
CA THR A 226 -15.46 -47.35 8.37
C THR A 226 -16.27 -47.02 7.08
N GLU A 227 -15.76 -47.09 5.86
CA GLU A 227 -15.42 -48.25 5.00
C GLU A 227 -16.65 -48.92 4.31
N LYS A 228 -16.73 -48.82 2.95
CA LYS A 228 -16.87 -49.93 1.96
C LYS A 228 -17.50 -49.52 0.60
N SER A 229 -16.64 -49.45 -0.41
CA SER A 229 -16.62 -50.29 -1.64
C SER A 229 -17.90 -50.65 -2.42
N ARG A 230 -17.95 -50.30 -3.72
CA ARG A 230 -18.18 -51.17 -4.93
C ARG A 230 -18.47 -50.30 -6.18
N ILE A 231 -17.60 -50.21 -7.19
CA ILE A 231 -17.36 -51.09 -8.38
C ILE A 231 -18.54 -51.20 -9.37
N GLY A 232 -18.28 -50.89 -10.66
CA GLY A 232 -18.96 -51.45 -11.86
C GLY A 232 -19.72 -50.41 -12.71
N ARG A 233 -19.16 -49.76 -13.75
CA ARG A 233 -18.76 -50.20 -15.11
C ARG A 233 -19.94 -50.33 -16.11
N VAL A 234 -19.70 -49.80 -17.33
CA VAL A 234 -20.23 -50.19 -18.67
C VAL A 234 -21.10 -49.15 -19.40
N ALA A 235 -20.56 -48.65 -20.52
CA ALA A 235 -21.25 -48.10 -21.70
C ALA A 235 -21.64 -49.23 -22.66
N PRO A 236 -22.64 -49.02 -23.54
CA PRO A 236 -22.37 -48.88 -24.98
C PRO A 236 -23.26 -47.75 -25.58
N GLY A 237 -23.06 -47.16 -26.77
CA GLY A 237 -22.41 -47.56 -28.01
C GLY A 237 -23.40 -47.30 -29.17
N GLY A 238 -22.92 -46.67 -30.25
CA GLY A 238 -23.59 -46.54 -31.57
C GLY A 238 -24.41 -45.25 -31.78
N GLU A 239 -24.46 -44.60 -32.94
CA GLU A 239 -23.86 -44.86 -34.26
C GLU A 239 -24.10 -43.61 -35.15
N GLU A 240 -23.55 -43.66 -36.36
CA GLU A 240 -23.22 -42.64 -37.36
C GLU A 240 -24.38 -41.93 -38.09
N ASP A 241 -24.10 -40.75 -38.69
CA ASP A 241 -24.27 -40.42 -40.14
C ASP A 241 -24.09 -38.89 -40.34
N VAL A 242 -23.04 -38.40 -41.04
CA VAL A 242 -22.92 -38.16 -42.49
C VAL A 242 -24.07 -37.31 -43.06
N ASP A 243 -23.83 -36.05 -43.44
CA ASP A 243 -23.76 -35.64 -44.86
C ASP A 243 -23.40 -34.14 -45.03
N ARG A 244 -22.93 -33.86 -46.24
CA ARG A 244 -22.29 -32.70 -46.85
C ARG A 244 -23.20 -31.48 -46.97
N GLY A 245 -22.57 -30.30 -47.12
CA GLY A 245 -23.28 -29.08 -47.51
C GLY A 245 -22.38 -27.88 -47.76
N VAL A 246 -21.67 -27.91 -48.89
CA VAL A 246 -21.04 -26.75 -49.54
C VAL A 246 -22.08 -25.65 -49.79
N THR A 247 -21.76 -24.36 -49.57
CA THR A 247 -22.12 -23.24 -50.47
C THR A 247 -21.31 -21.99 -50.11
N LEU A 248 -20.40 -21.67 -51.03
CA LEU A 248 -19.82 -20.36 -51.32
C LEU A 248 -20.93 -19.43 -51.85
N LEU A 249 -20.95 -18.14 -51.52
CA LEU A 249 -21.26 -17.04 -52.48
C LEU A 249 -21.32 -15.66 -51.79
N VAL A 250 -20.46 -14.78 -52.31
CA VAL A 250 -20.43 -13.30 -52.37
C VAL A 250 -20.34 -12.50 -51.06
#